data_AF-A0A8S4RD82-F1
#
_entry.id   AF-A0A8S4RD82-F1
#
_cell.length_a   1.000
_cell.length_b   1.000
_cell.length_c   1.000
_cell.angle_alpha   90.00
_cell.angle_beta   90.00
_cell.angle_gamma   90.00
#
_symmetry.space_group_name_H-M   'P 1'
#
loop_
_entity.id
_entity.type
_entity.pdbx_description
1 polymer ?
#
loop_
_entity_poly.entity_id
_entity_poly.type
_entity_poly.pdbx_seq_one_letter_code
_entity_poly.pdbx_strand_id
1 'polypeptide(L)'
;MKIVGVGYNGMPAGCSDDEFPWGKEGSSALDEKSLYVCHAEMNAIINKNLADVKDCSIYVSLFPCNECAKFIIQSGITEVVYLSDKYSHKPKYMASKRMFLAAGIKCRQFIPKREKIEIEFTTNNNINCNKTL
;
A
#
# COMPACT_ATOMS: atom_id res chain seq x y z
N MET A 1 1.10 -8.89 -16.51
CA MET A 1 1.03 -7.90 -15.41
C MET A 1 2.32 -7.09 -15.42
N LYS A 2 2.24 -5.76 -15.25
CA LYS A 2 3.41 -4.87 -15.13
C LYS A 2 3.28 -4.09 -13.83
N ILE A 3 4.37 -3.93 -13.08
CA ILE A 3 4.40 -3.03 -11.93
C ILE A 3 4.57 -1.61 -12.45
N VAL A 4 3.62 -0.74 -12.12
CA VAL A 4 3.56 0.64 -12.63
C VAL A 4 3.82 1.69 -11.55
N GLY A 5 3.77 1.31 -10.28
CA GLY A 5 4.07 2.16 -9.13
C GLY A 5 4.27 1.31 -7.88
N VAL A 6 5.08 1.80 -6.94
CA VAL A 6 5.37 1.16 -5.65
C VAL A 6 5.41 2.23 -4.56
N GLY A 7 5.03 1.85 -3.33
CA GLY A 7 5.01 2.78 -2.21
C GLY A 7 5.08 2.06 -0.87
N TYR A 8 5.60 2.77 0.13
CA TYR A 8 5.62 2.40 1.54
C TYR A 8 5.26 3.63 2.38
N ASN A 9 4.92 3.44 3.66
CA ASN A 9 4.61 4.55 4.56
C ASN A 9 5.90 5.30 4.91
N GLY A 10 5.91 6.62 4.77
CA GLY A 10 7.08 7.45 5.06
C GLY A 10 6.74 8.94 5.09
N MET A 11 7.69 9.77 5.50
CA MET A 11 7.52 11.22 5.40
C MET A 11 7.46 11.66 3.92
N PRO A 12 6.90 12.86 3.63
CA PRO A 12 6.92 13.42 2.29
C PRO A 12 8.36 13.54 1.77
N ALA A 13 8.53 13.48 0.45
CA ALA A 13 9.85 13.62 -0.16
C ALA A 13 10.51 14.96 0.25
N GLY A 14 11.74 14.88 0.75
CA GLY A 14 12.48 16.04 1.27
C GLY A 14 12.26 16.35 2.75
N CYS A 15 11.34 15.66 3.42
CA CYS A 15 11.20 15.70 4.87
C CYS A 15 11.98 14.53 5.50
N SER A 16 12.90 14.83 6.42
CA SER A 16 13.72 13.79 7.07
C SER A 16 12.90 13.00 8.09
N ASP A 17 13.00 11.67 8.04
CA ASP A 17 12.40 10.78 9.05
C ASP A 17 13.02 11.00 10.45
N ASP A 18 14.22 11.59 10.54
CA ASP A 18 14.91 11.90 11.80
C ASP A 18 14.46 13.24 12.41
N GLU A 19 13.92 14.14 11.60
CA GLU A 19 13.47 15.48 12.04
C GLU A 19 11.99 15.49 12.43
N PHE A 20 11.16 14.70 11.72
CA PHE A 20 9.72 14.69 11.91
C PHE A 20 9.27 13.60 12.88
N PRO A 21 8.19 13.83 13.64
CA PRO A 21 7.79 12.93 14.70
C PRO A 21 7.20 11.62 14.16
N TRP A 22 7.63 10.52 14.77
CA TRP A 22 7.09 9.16 14.55
C TRP A 22 6.21 8.66 15.70
N GLY A 23 5.98 9.52 16.70
CA GLY A 23 5.12 9.26 17.84
C GLY A 23 3.64 9.17 17.47
N LYS A 24 2.86 8.52 18.34
CA LYS A 24 1.38 8.53 18.25
C LYS A 24 0.75 9.51 19.24
N GLU A 25 1.54 9.98 20.21
CA GLU A 25 1.13 10.84 21.31
C GLU A 25 2.34 11.71 21.66
N GLY A 26 2.09 12.92 22.16
CA GLY A 26 3.11 13.84 22.61
C GLY A 26 2.52 15.04 23.34
N SER A 27 3.39 15.97 23.70
CA SER A 27 3.06 17.20 24.42
C SER A 27 2.16 18.15 23.64
N SER A 28 2.22 18.07 22.30
CA SER A 28 1.43 18.87 21.38
C SER A 28 0.81 18.01 20.28
N ALA A 29 -0.22 18.53 19.61
CA ALA A 29 -0.81 17.85 18.45
C ALA A 29 0.22 17.67 17.31
N LEU A 30 1.23 18.54 17.22
CA LEU A 30 2.30 18.46 16.23
C LEU A 30 3.26 17.29 16.48
N ASP A 31 3.15 16.58 17.60
CA ASP A 31 3.97 15.40 17.88
C ASP A 31 3.36 14.12 17.28
N GLU A 32 2.16 14.20 16.69
CA GLU A 32 1.46 13.05 16.11
C GLU A 32 1.91 12.79 14.67
N LYS A 33 2.50 11.62 14.42
CA LYS A 33 3.00 11.24 13.08
C LYS A 33 1.94 11.27 11.98
N SER A 34 0.67 11.06 12.31
CA SER A 34 -0.39 10.99 11.29
C SER A 34 -0.64 12.31 10.59
N LEU A 35 -0.12 13.42 11.13
CA LEU A 35 -0.14 14.71 10.46
C LEU A 35 0.87 14.81 9.33
N TYR A 36 1.94 14.01 9.35
CA TYR A 36 3.08 14.12 8.43
C TYR A 36 3.21 12.93 7.50
N VAL A 37 2.96 11.72 8.00
CA VAL A 37 3.25 10.47 7.26
C VAL A 37 2.33 10.33 6.05
N CYS A 38 2.93 10.17 4.87
CA CYS A 38 2.28 9.68 3.68
C CYS A 38 2.09 8.16 3.76
N HIS A 39 0.88 7.70 3.47
CA HIS A 39 0.58 6.28 3.40
C HIS A 39 1.13 5.65 2.11
N ALA A 40 1.38 4.34 2.16
CA ALA A 40 1.91 3.55 1.05
C ALA A 40 1.07 3.66 -0.23
N GLU A 41 -0.26 3.71 -0.09
CA GLU A 41 -1.19 3.85 -1.22
C GLU A 41 -1.00 5.18 -1.95
N MET A 42 -0.87 6.27 -1.20
CA MET A 42 -0.60 7.59 -1.77
C MET A 42 0.75 7.61 -2.47
N ASN A 43 1.79 7.09 -1.81
CA ASN A 43 3.13 7.03 -2.39
C ASN A 43 3.17 6.16 -3.66
N ALA A 44 2.44 5.04 -3.71
CA ALA A 44 2.37 4.19 -4.90
C ALA A 44 1.71 4.87 -6.11
N ILE A 45 0.69 5.70 -5.87
CA ILE A 45 -0.01 6.46 -6.93
C ILE A 45 0.84 7.63 -7.45
N ILE A 46 1.56 8.30 -6.55
CA ILE A 46 2.43 9.42 -6.90
C ILE A 46 3.69 8.93 -7.62
N ASN A 47 4.35 7.89 -7.11
CA ASN A 47 5.61 7.33 -7.64
C ASN A 47 5.40 6.36 -8.81
N LYS A 48 4.39 6.63 -9.65
CA LYS A 48 4.13 5.84 -10.86
C LYS A 48 5.14 6.15 -11.96
N ASN A 49 5.46 5.14 -12.76
CA ASN A 49 6.33 5.23 -13.94
C ASN A 49 5.53 5.40 -15.25
N LEU A 50 4.27 5.82 -15.15
CA LEU A 50 3.34 6.04 -16.26
C LEU A 50 2.63 7.40 -16.08
N ALA A 51 1.97 7.87 -17.14
CA ALA A 51 1.18 9.11 -17.09
C ALA A 51 0.06 9.01 -16.04
N ASP A 52 -0.61 7.86 -15.94
CA ASP A 52 -1.65 7.57 -14.96
C ASP A 52 -1.63 6.10 -14.53
N VAL A 53 -2.52 5.76 -13.58
CA VAL A 53 -2.76 4.40 -13.07
C VAL A 53 -4.23 4.01 -13.28
N LYS A 54 -4.87 4.57 -14.31
CA LYS A 54 -6.26 4.28 -14.62
C LYS A 54 -6.40 2.80 -14.98
N ASP A 55 -7.51 2.20 -14.58
CA ASP A 55 -7.88 0.80 -14.82
C ASP A 55 -6.88 -0.22 -14.23
N CYS A 56 -5.97 0.22 -13.35
CA CYS A 56 -5.04 -0.67 -12.65
C CYS A 56 -5.65 -1.27 -11.37
N SER A 57 -5.02 -2.33 -10.86
CA SER A 57 -5.26 -2.86 -9.51
C SER A 57 -4.14 -2.43 -8.55
N ILE A 58 -4.48 -2.12 -7.30
CA ILE A 58 -3.51 -1.86 -6.23
C ILE A 58 -3.46 -3.01 -5.23
N TYR A 59 -2.25 -3.45 -4.87
CA TYR A 59 -2.02 -4.50 -3.90
C TYR A 59 -1.46 -3.89 -2.60
N VAL A 60 -2.16 -4.09 -1.49
CA VAL A 60 -1.84 -3.44 -0.20
C VAL A 60 -1.80 -4.46 0.94
N SER A 61 -0.93 -4.23 1.92
CA SER A 61 -0.82 -5.11 3.10
C SER A 61 -1.97 -4.93 4.09
N LEU A 62 -2.55 -3.73 4.15
CA LEU A 62 -3.67 -3.36 5.02
C LEU A 62 -4.75 -2.67 4.20
N PHE A 63 -6.03 -2.93 4.50
CA PHE A 63 -7.14 -2.28 3.82
C PHE A 63 -7.01 -0.74 3.88
N PRO A 64 -7.23 -0.01 2.78
CA PRO A 64 -6.96 1.43 2.75
C PRO A 64 -7.85 2.25 3.69
N CYS A 65 -7.29 3.28 4.32
CA CYS A 65 -8.10 4.25 5.07
C CYS A 65 -8.95 5.13 4.14
N ASN A 66 -9.85 5.95 4.71
CA ASN A 66 -10.73 6.82 3.94
C ASN A 66 -9.96 7.83 3.08
N GLU A 67 -8.86 8.41 3.57
CA GLU A 67 -8.08 9.36 2.78
C GLU A 67 -7.40 8.66 1.58
N CYS A 68 -6.80 7.49 1.79
CA CYS A 68 -6.23 6.69 0.70
C CYS A 68 -7.30 6.25 -0.31
N ALA A 69 -8.52 5.93 0.16
CA ALA A 69 -9.63 5.60 -0.73
C ALA A 69 -9.98 6.74 -1.69
N LYS A 70 -9.95 8.00 -1.22
CA LYS A 70 -10.15 9.17 -2.10
C LYS A 70 -9.10 9.21 -3.20
N PHE A 71 -7.82 9.03 -2.88
CA PHE A 71 -6.74 9.01 -3.87
C PHE A 71 -6.90 7.87 -4.87
N ILE A 72 -7.18 6.65 -4.39
CA ILE A 72 -7.38 5.47 -5.24
C ILE A 72 -8.53 5.68 -6.24
N ILE A 73 -9.66 6.21 -5.77
CA ILE A 73 -10.83 6.50 -6.62
C ILE A 73 -10.47 7.58 -7.65
N GLN A 74 -9.91 8.70 -7.19
CA GLN A 74 -9.58 9.83 -8.06
C GLN A 74 -8.46 9.51 -9.08
N SER A 75 -7.59 8.54 -8.79
CA SER A 75 -6.56 8.10 -9.73
C SER A 75 -7.06 7.12 -10.79
N GLY A 76 -8.32 6.68 -10.72
CA GLY A 76 -8.92 5.75 -11.67
C GLY A 76 -8.54 4.29 -11.48
N ILE A 77 -7.99 3.90 -10.32
CA ILE A 77 -7.74 2.49 -9.97
C ILE A 77 -9.10 1.80 -9.80
N THR A 78 -9.26 0.58 -10.31
CA THR A 78 -10.56 -0.12 -10.36
C THR A 78 -10.64 -1.32 -9.41
N GLU A 79 -9.51 -1.81 -8.89
CA GLU A 79 -9.47 -2.93 -7.93
C GLU A 79 -8.48 -2.67 -6.78
N VAL A 80 -8.93 -2.93 -5.55
CA VAL A 80 -8.10 -2.97 -4.34
C VAL A 80 -7.98 -4.41 -3.88
N VAL A 81 -6.76 -4.92 -3.89
CA VAL A 81 -6.41 -6.24 -3.38
C VAL A 81 -5.66 -6.07 -2.06
N TYR A 82 -6.23 -6.57 -0.96
CA TYR A 82 -5.68 -6.32 0.39
C TYR A 82 -5.37 -7.62 1.14
N LEU A 83 -4.29 -7.64 1.93
CA LEU A 83 -3.96 -8.81 2.76
C LEU A 83 -4.76 -8.84 4.08
N SER A 84 -4.79 -7.74 4.82
CA SER A 84 -5.44 -7.65 6.14
C SER A 84 -6.52 -6.57 6.19
N ASP A 85 -7.64 -6.88 6.86
CA ASP A 85 -8.71 -5.92 7.20
C ASP A 85 -8.96 -5.89 8.73
N LYS A 86 -7.89 -5.99 9.52
CA LYS A 86 -7.96 -6.10 10.99
C LYS A 86 -8.59 -4.90 11.70
N TYR A 87 -8.72 -3.76 11.03
CA TYR A 87 -9.32 -2.54 11.58
C TYR A 87 -10.66 -2.18 10.95
N SER A 88 -11.33 -3.14 10.31
CA SER A 88 -12.61 -3.01 9.63
C SER A 88 -13.68 -2.23 10.40
N HIS A 89 -13.69 -2.36 11.73
CA HIS A 89 -14.65 -1.72 12.65
C HIS A 89 -14.40 -0.23 12.88
N LYS A 90 -13.21 0.31 12.55
CA LYS A 90 -12.94 1.74 12.81
C LYS A 90 -13.62 2.62 11.75
N PRO A 91 -14.16 3.79 12.13
CA PRO A 91 -14.91 4.67 11.22
C PRO A 91 -14.19 4.99 9.90
N LYS A 92 -12.87 5.21 9.93
CA LYS A 92 -12.08 5.50 8.72
C LYS A 92 -12.08 4.35 7.69
N TYR A 93 -12.10 3.09 8.13
CA TYR A 93 -12.15 1.96 7.21
C TYR A 93 -13.59 1.65 6.78
N MET A 94 -14.58 1.89 7.64
CA MET A 94 -15.99 1.82 7.25
C MET A 94 -16.34 2.86 6.17
N ALA A 95 -15.84 4.10 6.32
CA ALA A 95 -16.00 5.16 5.32
C ALA A 95 -15.29 4.79 4.00
N SER A 96 -14.07 4.25 4.06
CA SER A 96 -13.34 3.72 2.91
C SER A 96 -14.16 2.69 2.12
N LYS A 97 -14.73 1.68 2.80
CA LYS A 97 -15.59 0.67 2.18
C LYS A 97 -16.83 1.26 1.52
N ARG A 98 -17.49 2.23 2.17
CA ARG A 98 -18.64 2.94 1.61
C ARG A 98 -18.28 3.70 0.32
N MET A 99 -17.13 4.37 0.32
CA MET A 99 -16.64 5.10 -0.86
C MET A 99 -16.29 4.14 -2.01
N PHE A 100 -15.56 3.05 -1.73
CA PHE A 100 -15.23 2.05 -2.75
C PHE A 100 -16.48 1.40 -3.35
N LEU A 101 -17.47 1.04 -2.52
CA LEU A 101 -18.74 0.52 -2.99
C LEU A 101 -19.48 1.52 -3.89
N ALA A 102 -19.56 2.78 -3.47
CA ALA A 102 -20.24 3.83 -4.24
C ALA A 102 -19.54 4.14 -5.58
N ALA A 103 -18.20 4.06 -5.61
CA ALA A 103 -17.40 4.30 -6.82
C ALA A 103 -17.25 3.05 -7.71
N GLY A 104 -17.82 1.90 -7.32
CA GLY A 104 -17.70 0.66 -8.09
C GLY A 104 -16.30 0.03 -8.06
N ILE A 105 -15.48 0.35 -7.06
CA ILE A 105 -14.16 -0.25 -6.88
C ILE A 105 -14.30 -1.67 -6.36
N LYS A 106 -13.70 -2.63 -7.06
CA LYS A 106 -13.69 -4.02 -6.64
C LYS A 106 -12.72 -4.21 -5.47
N CYS A 107 -13.20 -4.67 -4.32
CA CYS A 107 -12.34 -5.01 -3.18
C CYS A 107 -12.24 -6.54 -3.04
N ARG A 108 -11.01 -7.06 -2.95
CA ARG A 108 -10.75 -8.50 -2.80
C ARG A 108 -9.67 -8.76 -1.78
N GLN A 109 -9.96 -9.63 -0.80
CA GLN A 109 -8.93 -10.09 0.12
C GLN A 109 -7.98 -11.06 -0.61
N PHE A 110 -6.68 -10.87 -0.44
CA PHE A 110 -5.66 -11.77 -0.91
C PHE A 110 -5.52 -12.95 0.06
N ILE A 111 -5.68 -14.17 -0.45
CA ILE A 111 -5.44 -15.41 0.29
C ILE A 111 -4.12 -16.00 -0.23
N PRO A 112 -3.03 -15.93 0.54
CA PRO A 112 -1.74 -16.44 0.10
C PRO A 112 -1.76 -17.97 0.03
N LYS A 113 -1.16 -18.54 -1.02
CA LYS A 113 -0.99 -20.00 -1.17
C LYS A 113 0.18 -20.56 -0.36
N ARG A 114 1.03 -19.68 0.15
CA ARG A 114 2.25 -19.98 0.93
C ARG A 114 2.32 -18.99 2.08
N GLU A 115 2.73 -19.45 3.25
CA GLU A 115 2.82 -18.59 4.44
C GLU A 115 3.98 -17.59 4.35
N LYS A 116 5.06 -17.95 3.64
CA LYS A 116 6.25 -17.11 3.47
C LYS A 116 6.86 -17.27 2.08
N ILE A 117 7.61 -16.24 1.68
CA ILE A 117 8.52 -16.23 0.54
C ILE A 117 9.88 -15.84 1.09
N GLU A 118 10.89 -16.68 0.87
CA GLU A 118 12.27 -16.41 1.30
C GLU A 118 13.09 -15.91 0.10
N ILE A 119 13.89 -14.88 0.33
CA ILE A 119 14.79 -14.30 -0.67
C ILE A 119 16.21 -14.55 -0.17
N GLU A 120 16.98 -15.36 -0.90
CA GLU A 120 18.37 -15.68 -0.60
C GLU A 120 19.30 -14.87 -1.53
N PHE A 121 20.26 -14.16 -0.94
CA PHE A 121 21.21 -13.32 -1.69
C PHE A 121 22.54 -14.03 -2.01
N THR A 122 22.73 -15.26 -1.53
CA THR A 122 23.91 -16.05 -1.85
C THR A 122 23.74 -16.65 -3.25
N THR A 123 24.79 -16.55 -4.08
CA THR A 123 24.82 -17.28 -5.35
C THR A 123 25.20 -18.73 -5.05
N ASN A 124 24.23 -19.64 -5.12
CA ASN A 124 24.54 -21.07 -5.19
C ASN A 124 25.28 -21.35 -6.50
N ASN A 125 26.60 -21.42 -6.48
CA ASN A 125 27.45 -21.83 -7.62
C ASN A 125 27.26 -23.32 -8.02
N ASN A 126 26.20 -23.98 -7.55
CA ASN A 126 25.86 -25.37 -7.82
C ASN A 126 24.46 -25.51 -8.45
N ILE A 127 24.05 -24.59 -9.32
CA ILE A 127 22.93 -24.89 -10.23
C ILE A 127 23.49 -25.76 -11.35
N ASN A 128 23.53 -27.07 -11.08
CA ASN A 128 23.63 -28.07 -12.13
C ASN A 128 22.29 -28.02 -12.88
N CYS A 129 22.25 -27.25 -13.97
CA CYS A 129 21.10 -27.15 -14.87
C CYS A 129 20.99 -28.44 -15.69
N ASN A 130 20.81 -29.56 -15.01
CA ASN A 130 20.62 -30.90 -15.55
C ASN A 130 19.57 -31.63 -14.71
N LYS A 131 18.31 -31.22 -14.85
CA LYS A 131 17.16 -32.12 -14.74
C LYS A 131 16.15 -31.76 -15.83
N THR A 132 16.36 -32.36 -17.00
CA THR A 132 15.35 -32.95 -17.89
C THR A 132 14.25 -33.63 -17.04
N LEU A 133 12.94 -33.59 -17.31
CA LEU A 133 12.13 -33.49 -18.53
C LEU A 133 10.92 -32.57 -18.30
#